data_AF-A0A2V5M9T7-F1
#
_entry.id   AF-A0A2V5M9T7-F1
#
_cell.length_a   1.000
_cell.length_b   1.000
_cell.length_c   1.000
_cell.angle_alpha   90.00
_cell.angle_beta   90.00
_cell.angle_gamma   90.00
#
_symmetry.space_group_name_H-M   'P 1'
#
loop_
_entity.id
_entity.type
_entity.pdbx_description
1 polymer ?
#
loop_
_entity_poly.entity_id
_entity_poly.type
_entity_poly.pdbx_seq_one_letter_code
_entity_poly.pdbx_strand_id
1 'polypeptide(L)'
;TSRKGMKTKSMPYGNVEEPINPIAIALAAGATFVARAFSADPKHLNDLMKQGLEHKGFSFIDVFSPCVTYNHDNTYAWFRERVKKLEDDPSYDSSDWHEAMKRALLWGNEIPIGKFFQRTDLPSLDQAEHVLDHGGPLAHRELRIAPEVVRNFVTELM
;
A
#
# COMPACT_ATOMS: atom_id res chain seq x y z
N THR A 1 -6.18 10.87 3.01
CA THR A 1 -5.67 10.84 4.39
C THR A 1 -5.54 12.23 5.02
N SER A 2 -6.25 13.24 4.51
CA SER A 2 -6.24 14.60 5.07
C SER A 2 -6.78 14.60 6.51
N ARG A 3 -6.12 15.33 7.41
CA ARG A 3 -6.55 15.44 8.81
C ARG A 3 -7.90 16.13 8.91
N LYS A 4 -8.69 15.77 9.92
CA LYS A 4 -9.89 16.53 10.28
C LYS A 4 -9.56 17.98 10.56
N GLY A 5 -10.41 18.89 10.11
CA GLY A 5 -10.24 20.33 10.16
C GLY A 5 -9.30 20.90 9.10
N MET A 6 -8.55 20.08 8.34
CA MET A 6 -7.66 20.57 7.28
C MET A 6 -8.48 21.30 6.22
N LYS A 7 -8.18 22.58 5.98
CA LYS A 7 -8.84 23.40 4.97
C LYS A 7 -8.16 23.21 3.63
N THR A 8 -8.96 22.97 2.60
CA THR A 8 -8.52 22.86 1.20
C THR A 8 -9.42 23.70 0.32
N LYS A 9 -9.09 23.84 -0.97
CA LYS A 9 -9.92 24.60 -1.92
C LYS A 9 -11.36 24.04 -2.02
N SER A 10 -11.52 22.72 -2.00
CA SER A 10 -12.84 22.07 -2.05
C SER A 10 -13.49 21.96 -0.67
N MET A 11 -12.73 22.11 0.42
CA MET A 11 -13.23 22.03 1.80
C MET A 11 -12.85 23.32 2.57
N PRO A 12 -13.44 24.48 2.22
CA PRO A 12 -13.05 25.77 2.79
C PRO A 12 -13.33 25.86 4.29
N TYR A 13 -14.30 25.08 4.78
CA TYR A 13 -14.66 25.00 6.21
C TYR A 13 -13.89 23.90 6.96
N GLY A 14 -13.02 23.16 6.27
CA GLY A 14 -12.22 22.07 6.84
C GLY A 14 -12.79 20.68 6.55
N ASN A 15 -11.92 19.68 6.59
CA ASN A 15 -12.33 18.27 6.50
C ASN A 15 -13.16 17.85 7.73
N VAL A 16 -14.35 17.29 7.53
CA VAL A 16 -15.24 16.86 8.63
C VAL A 16 -14.96 15.43 9.08
N GLU A 17 -14.40 14.61 8.18
CA GLU A 17 -14.17 13.18 8.40
C GLU A 17 -12.79 12.92 9.02
N GLU A 18 -12.71 11.85 9.81
CA GLU A 18 -11.43 11.34 10.27
C GLU A 18 -10.64 10.69 9.12
N PRO A 19 -9.31 10.86 9.07
CA PRO A 19 -8.51 10.21 8.05
C PRO A 19 -8.46 8.69 8.27
N ILE A 20 -8.55 7.94 7.18
CA ILE A 20 -8.21 6.52 7.19
C ILE A 20 -6.70 6.32 7.43
N ASN A 21 -6.34 5.21 8.09
CA ASN A 21 -4.95 4.77 8.23
C ASN A 21 -4.64 3.68 7.18
N PRO A 22 -3.84 3.98 6.14
CA PRO A 22 -3.59 3.04 5.06
C PRO A 22 -2.90 1.74 5.51
N ILE A 23 -1.96 1.83 6.45
CA ILE A 23 -1.23 0.66 6.96
C ILE A 23 -2.17 -0.24 7.76
N ALA A 24 -2.96 0.33 8.67
CA ALA A 24 -3.92 -0.44 9.44
C ALA A 24 -4.98 -1.12 8.54
N ILE A 25 -5.46 -0.42 7.51
CA ILE A 25 -6.39 -1.01 6.52
C ILE A 25 -5.72 -2.14 5.75
N ALA A 26 -4.50 -1.96 5.25
CA ALA A 26 -3.80 -3.00 4.50
C ALA A 26 -3.56 -4.26 5.36
N LEU A 27 -3.15 -4.08 6.63
CA LEU A 27 -2.99 -5.17 7.59
C LEU A 27 -4.31 -5.90 7.86
N ALA A 28 -5.39 -5.16 8.10
CA ALA A 28 -6.71 -5.73 8.37
C ALA A 28 -7.34 -6.40 7.14
N ALA A 29 -7.03 -5.91 5.93
CA ALA A 29 -7.48 -6.48 4.67
C ALA A 29 -6.71 -7.77 4.28
N GLY A 30 -5.68 -8.16 5.02
CA GLY A 30 -4.93 -9.38 4.79
C GLY A 30 -3.76 -9.25 3.82
N ALA A 31 -3.22 -8.03 3.62
CA ALA A 31 -1.99 -7.87 2.85
C ALA A 31 -0.83 -8.65 3.48
N THR A 32 -0.08 -9.36 2.64
CA THR A 32 1.01 -10.26 3.08
C THR A 32 2.38 -9.58 3.18
N PHE A 33 2.51 -8.40 2.58
CA PHE A 33 3.64 -7.49 2.77
C PHE A 33 3.10 -6.07 2.89
N VAL A 34 3.47 -5.39 3.99
CA VAL A 34 3.03 -4.02 4.28
C VAL A 34 4.23 -3.20 4.71
N ALA A 35 4.44 -2.07 4.05
CA ALA A 35 5.51 -1.14 4.37
C ALA A 35 5.06 0.31 4.24
N ARG A 36 5.83 1.22 4.85
CA ARG A 36 5.64 2.66 4.69
C ARG A 36 6.97 3.34 4.43
N ALA A 37 7.01 4.31 3.54
CA ALA A 37 8.22 5.03 3.18
C ALA A 37 7.98 6.55 3.16
N PHE A 38 9.07 7.30 3.02
CA PHE A 38 9.05 8.75 2.88
C PHE A 38 9.83 9.15 1.63
N SER A 39 9.22 9.96 0.76
CA SER A 39 9.80 10.29 -0.56
C SER A 39 11.14 11.02 -0.48
N ALA A 40 11.46 11.69 0.63
CA ALA A 40 12.74 12.35 0.82
C ALA A 40 13.87 11.44 1.36
N ASP A 41 13.60 10.14 1.54
CA ASP A 41 14.62 9.11 1.73
C ASP A 41 14.54 8.09 0.57
N PRO A 42 15.08 8.43 -0.61
CA PRO A 42 14.93 7.61 -1.82
C PRO A 42 15.65 6.27 -1.71
N LYS A 43 16.70 6.15 -0.88
CA LYS A 43 17.42 4.88 -0.69
C LYS A 43 16.54 3.90 0.08
N HIS A 44 15.94 4.35 1.18
CA HIS A 44 15.03 3.54 1.97
C HIS A 44 13.77 3.16 1.17
N LEU A 45 13.18 4.11 0.45
CA LEU A 45 12.03 3.82 -0.42
C LEU A 45 12.37 2.78 -1.50
N ASN A 46 13.51 2.90 -2.17
CA ASN A 46 13.94 1.95 -3.19
C ASN A 46 14.11 0.54 -2.60
N ASP A 47 14.73 0.43 -1.43
CA ASP A 47 14.89 -0.85 -0.74
C ASP A 47 13.56 -1.51 -0.41
N LEU A 48 12.61 -0.77 0.18
CA LEU A 48 11.26 -1.29 0.46
C LEU A 48 10.50 -1.70 -0.80
N MET A 49 10.66 -0.95 -1.90
CA MET A 49 10.06 -1.30 -3.19
C MET A 49 10.65 -2.60 -3.75
N LYS A 50 11.98 -2.80 -3.64
CA LYS A 50 12.62 -4.06 -4.04
C LYS A 50 12.09 -5.24 -3.24
N GLN A 51 12.07 -5.13 -1.90
CA GLN A 51 11.51 -6.17 -1.03
C GLN A 51 10.06 -6.48 -1.39
N GLY A 52 9.24 -5.45 -1.66
CA GLY A 52 7.85 -5.62 -2.06
C GLY A 52 7.66 -6.26 -3.44
N LEU A 53 8.56 -6.03 -4.39
CA LEU A 53 8.56 -6.69 -5.71
C LEU A 53 9.01 -8.15 -5.65
N GLU A 54 9.95 -8.47 -4.77
CA GLU A 54 10.44 -9.84 -4.56
C GLU A 54 9.45 -10.69 -3.74
N HIS A 55 8.58 -10.04 -2.97
CA HIS A 55 7.57 -10.70 -2.15
C HIS A 55 6.55 -11.47 -2.99
N LYS A 56 6.33 -12.75 -2.63
CA LYS A 56 5.37 -13.64 -3.29
C LYS A 56 3.99 -13.47 -2.64
N GLY A 57 3.25 -12.45 -3.07
CA GLY A 57 1.93 -12.15 -2.56
C GLY A 57 1.53 -10.70 -2.84
N PHE A 58 0.47 -10.23 -2.19
CA PHE A 58 0.08 -8.83 -2.30
C PHE A 58 0.97 -7.95 -1.41
N SER A 59 1.62 -6.97 -2.04
CA SER A 59 2.52 -5.99 -1.41
C SER A 59 1.89 -4.59 -1.43
N PHE A 60 1.78 -3.99 -0.25
CA PHE A 60 1.28 -2.62 -0.08
C PHE A 60 2.37 -1.72 0.51
N ILE A 61 2.68 -0.61 -0.17
CA ILE A 61 3.68 0.38 0.27
C ILE A 61 3.02 1.76 0.32
N ASP A 62 2.83 2.29 1.53
CA ASP A 62 2.32 3.65 1.78
C ASP A 62 3.49 4.64 1.71
N VAL A 63 3.44 5.64 0.83
CA VAL A 63 4.56 6.59 0.67
C VAL A 63 4.11 8.00 1.04
N PHE A 64 4.70 8.56 2.10
CA PHE A 64 4.54 9.98 2.38
C PHE A 64 5.25 10.80 1.30
N SER A 65 4.46 11.56 0.54
CA SER A 65 4.93 12.45 -0.52
C SER A 65 4.36 13.86 -0.29
N PRO A 66 5.13 14.78 0.33
CA PRO A 66 4.67 16.14 0.58
C PRO A 66 4.36 16.91 -0.70
N CYS A 67 3.12 17.43 -0.79
CA CYS A 67 2.68 18.29 -1.89
C CYS A 67 2.92 19.76 -1.55
N VAL A 68 4.03 20.30 -2.03
CA VAL A 68 4.47 21.68 -1.71
C VAL A 68 3.50 22.77 -2.16
N THR A 69 2.69 22.50 -3.19
CA THR A 69 1.76 23.47 -3.78
C THR A 69 0.48 23.65 -2.98
N TYR A 70 -0.03 22.58 -2.35
CA TYR A 70 -1.39 22.57 -1.78
C TYR A 70 -1.47 22.15 -0.32
N ASN A 71 -0.44 21.48 0.23
CA ASN A 71 -0.44 21.02 1.61
C ASN A 71 0.74 21.64 2.36
N HIS A 72 0.46 22.70 3.11
CA HIS A 72 1.46 23.42 3.90
C HIS A 72 1.62 22.89 5.32
N ASP A 73 0.82 21.89 5.73
CA ASP A 73 0.90 21.30 7.07
C ASP A 73 1.84 20.09 7.10
N ASN A 74 1.66 19.15 6.16
CA ASN A 74 2.42 17.90 6.09
C ASN A 74 3.66 18.08 5.20
N THR A 75 4.54 19.00 5.58
CA THR A 75 5.72 19.37 4.79
C THR A 75 6.87 18.38 4.93
N TYR A 76 7.89 18.51 4.07
CA TYR A 76 9.13 17.73 4.19
C TYR A 76 9.80 17.89 5.55
N ALA A 77 9.91 19.11 6.07
CA ALA A 77 10.54 19.37 7.37
C ALA A 77 9.75 18.70 8.50
N TRP A 78 8.42 18.83 8.47
CA TRP A 78 7.53 18.22 9.45
C TRP A 78 7.70 16.70 9.54
N PHE A 79 7.74 16.02 8.38
CA PHE A 79 7.96 14.57 8.33
C PHE A 79 9.37 14.18 8.76
N ARG A 80 10.44 14.87 8.31
CA ARG A 80 11.83 14.51 8.64
C ARG A 80 12.09 14.40 10.14
N GLU A 81 11.48 15.27 10.94
CA GLU A 81 11.63 15.26 12.40
C GLU A 81 10.92 14.07 13.07
N ARG A 82 9.87 13.55 12.44
CA ARG A 82 8.90 12.63 13.05
C ARG A 82 9.03 11.20 12.55
N VAL A 83 9.50 10.99 11.32
CA VAL A 83 9.64 9.64 10.78
C VAL A 83 10.72 8.86 11.52
N LYS A 84 10.40 7.63 11.92
CA LYS A 84 11.32 6.71 12.60
C LYS A 84 11.31 5.38 11.86
N LYS A 85 12.49 4.86 11.50
CA LYS A 85 12.59 3.58 10.80
C LYS A 85 12.39 2.45 11.80
N LEU A 86 11.56 1.49 11.44
CA LEU A 86 11.33 0.29 12.22
C LEU A 86 12.59 -0.58 12.23
N GLU A 87 13.40 -0.53 11.17
CA GLU A 87 14.68 -1.23 11.03
C GLU A 87 15.74 -0.76 12.03
N ASP A 88 15.58 0.42 12.62
CA ASP A 88 16.48 0.94 13.66
C ASP A 88 16.16 0.37 15.07
N ASP A 89 15.01 -0.30 15.24
CA ASP A 89 14.59 -0.96 16.47
C ASP A 89 14.88 -2.47 16.39
N PRO A 90 15.94 -2.97 17.04
CA PRO A 90 16.34 -4.39 16.95
C PRO A 90 15.33 -5.33 17.63
N SER A 91 14.38 -4.81 18.41
CA SER A 91 13.32 -5.62 19.03
C SER A 91 12.10 -5.79 18.12
N TYR A 92 12.05 -5.07 17.00
CA TYR A 92 10.91 -5.11 16.11
C TYR A 92 10.92 -6.34 15.19
N ASP A 93 9.85 -7.13 15.26
CA ASP A 93 9.64 -8.32 14.42
C ASP A 93 8.55 -8.05 13.38
N SER A 94 8.95 -7.99 12.10
CA SER A 94 8.03 -7.78 10.98
C SER A 94 7.12 -8.99 10.68
N SER A 95 7.26 -10.11 11.39
CA SER A 95 6.34 -11.26 11.30
C SER A 95 5.19 -11.20 12.32
N ASP A 96 5.26 -10.29 13.31
CA ASP A 96 4.20 -10.10 14.30
C ASP A 96 3.17 -9.06 13.81
N TRP A 97 1.99 -9.55 13.44
CA TRP A 97 0.87 -8.72 12.99
C TRP A 97 0.35 -7.77 14.07
N HIS A 98 0.36 -8.16 15.35
CA HIS A 98 -0.16 -7.32 16.43
C HIS A 98 0.77 -6.14 16.69
N GLU A 99 2.07 -6.40 16.73
CA GLU A 99 3.06 -5.32 16.87
C GLU A 99 3.05 -4.42 15.63
N ALA A 100 2.92 -4.97 14.42
CA ALA A 100 2.73 -4.19 13.20
C ALA A 100 1.51 -3.26 13.29
N MET A 101 0.36 -3.77 13.75
CA MET A 101 -0.86 -2.97 13.94
C MET A 101 -0.67 -1.88 14.99
N LYS A 102 -0.03 -2.20 16.12
CA LYS A 102 0.27 -1.22 17.17
C LYS A 102 1.17 -0.09 16.66
N ARG A 103 2.26 -0.41 15.94
CA ARG A 103 3.13 0.59 15.31
C ARG A 103 2.39 1.40 14.25
N ALA A 104 1.46 0.78 13.50
CA ALA A 104 0.70 1.45 12.44
C ALA A 104 -0.15 2.61 12.96
N LEU A 105 -0.64 2.50 14.20
CA LEU A 105 -1.49 3.50 14.85
C LEU A 105 -0.70 4.69 15.44
N LEU A 106 0.63 4.61 15.51
CA LEU A 106 1.44 5.71 16.01
C LEU A 106 1.43 6.88 15.02
N TRP A 107 1.06 8.06 15.53
CA TRP A 107 1.02 9.31 14.80
C TRP A 107 1.27 10.48 15.75
N GLY A 108 2.00 11.50 15.30
CA GLY A 108 2.31 12.69 16.10
C GLY A 108 3.81 12.94 16.14
N ASN A 109 4.43 12.80 17.31
CA ASN A 109 5.86 13.04 17.46
C ASN A 109 6.72 11.96 16.80
N GLU A 110 6.21 10.73 16.71
CA GLU A 110 6.86 9.61 16.06
C GLU A 110 5.89 8.98 15.07
N ILE A 111 6.36 8.78 13.85
CA ILE A 111 5.60 8.19 12.75
C ILE A 111 6.45 7.07 12.18
N PRO A 112 6.13 5.81 12.47
CA PRO A 112 6.96 4.71 11.99
C PRO A 112 6.91 4.60 10.46
N ILE A 113 8.07 4.34 9.87
CA ILE A 113 8.29 3.99 8.47
C ILE A 113 9.16 2.72 8.45
N GLY A 114 9.17 1.99 7.34
CA GLY A 114 9.88 0.72 7.22
C GLY A 114 8.94 -0.40 6.81
N LYS A 115 9.43 -1.64 6.86
CA LYS A 115 8.63 -2.85 6.66
C LYS A 115 7.82 -3.15 7.93
N PHE A 116 6.51 -2.92 7.88
CA PHE A 116 5.60 -3.20 9.00
C PHE A 116 5.28 -4.67 9.14
N PHE A 117 5.06 -5.36 8.03
CA PHE A 117 4.62 -6.75 8.10
C PHE A 117 5.05 -7.53 6.87
N GLN A 118 5.45 -8.77 7.08
CA GLN A 118 5.70 -9.75 6.04
C GLN A 118 5.36 -11.15 6.54
N ARG A 119 4.60 -11.89 5.74
CA ARG A 119 4.35 -13.32 5.93
C ARG A 119 4.44 -14.05 4.60
N THR A 120 4.97 -15.26 4.58
CA THR A 120 5.19 -16.04 3.34
C THR A 120 4.54 -17.43 3.39
N ASP A 121 3.71 -17.68 4.39
CA ASP A 121 3.03 -18.94 4.64
C ASP A 121 1.70 -19.10 3.86
N LEU A 122 1.27 -18.06 3.14
CA LEU A 122 0.08 -18.08 2.29
C LEU A 122 0.47 -18.14 0.81
N PRO A 123 -0.22 -18.97 0.00
CA PRO A 123 -0.03 -18.94 -1.45
C PRO A 123 -0.53 -17.63 -2.04
N SER A 124 0.14 -17.13 -3.07
CA SER A 124 -0.40 -16.05 -3.90
C SER A 124 -1.58 -16.56 -4.74
N LEU A 125 -2.39 -15.64 -5.30
CA LEU A 125 -3.57 -16.02 -6.09
C LEU A 125 -3.21 -16.94 -7.27
N ASP A 126 -2.10 -16.67 -7.95
CA ASP A 126 -1.60 -17.50 -9.05
C ASP A 126 -1.14 -18.90 -8.61
N GLN A 127 -0.77 -19.06 -7.34
CA GLN A 127 -0.41 -20.36 -6.76
C GLN A 127 -1.63 -21.12 -6.23
N ALA A 128 -2.70 -20.41 -5.86
CA ALA A 128 -3.92 -21.00 -5.30
C ALA A 128 -4.97 -21.34 -6.37
N GLU A 129 -4.99 -20.62 -7.49
CA GLU A 129 -5.99 -20.80 -8.55
C GLU A 129 -5.48 -21.76 -9.62
N HIS A 130 -5.99 -23.00 -9.60
CA HIS A 130 -5.60 -24.06 -10.54
C HIS A 130 -5.81 -23.71 -12.01
N VAL A 131 -6.77 -22.84 -12.34
CA VAL A 131 -6.94 -22.36 -13.71
C VAL A 131 -5.68 -21.64 -14.21
N LEU A 132 -4.86 -21.08 -13.31
CA LEU A 132 -3.65 -20.34 -13.65
C LEU A 132 -2.40 -21.23 -13.81
N ASP A 133 -2.45 -22.51 -13.42
CA ASP A 133 -1.32 -23.46 -13.48
C ASP A 133 -0.74 -23.66 -14.89
N HIS A 134 -1.56 -23.46 -15.93
CA HIS A 134 -1.22 -23.77 -17.31
C HIS A 134 -1.65 -22.67 -18.29
N GLY A 135 -0.93 -22.54 -19.41
CA GLY A 135 -1.31 -21.64 -20.51
C GLY A 135 -0.79 -20.20 -20.40
N GLY A 136 0.08 -19.89 -19.43
CA GLY A 136 0.69 -18.56 -19.31
C GLY A 136 -0.30 -17.46 -18.92
N PRO A 137 0.04 -16.17 -19.11
CA PRO A 137 -0.84 -15.06 -18.74
C PRO A 137 -2.20 -15.11 -19.45
N LEU A 138 -3.30 -14.85 -18.73
CA LEU A 138 -4.67 -14.92 -19.26
C LEU A 138 -4.86 -14.08 -20.54
N ALA A 139 -4.22 -12.91 -20.61
CA ALA A 139 -4.29 -12.00 -21.75
C ALA A 139 -3.71 -12.59 -23.06
N HIS A 140 -2.94 -13.68 -22.99
CA HIS A 140 -2.32 -14.33 -24.13
C HIS A 140 -2.89 -15.72 -24.42
N ARG A 141 -3.88 -16.17 -23.65
CA ARG A 141 -4.53 -17.46 -23.86
C ARG A 141 -5.49 -17.37 -25.03
N GLU A 142 -5.57 -18.44 -25.82
CA GLU A 142 -6.62 -18.57 -26.83
C GLU A 142 -7.98 -18.53 -26.15
N LEU A 143 -8.83 -17.61 -26.60
CA LEU A 143 -10.21 -17.54 -26.16
C LEU A 143 -10.89 -18.83 -26.63
N ARG A 144 -11.37 -19.63 -25.69
CA ARG A 144 -12.18 -20.84 -25.98
C ARG A 144 -13.60 -20.51 -26.47
N ILE A 145 -13.80 -19.29 -26.95
CA ILE A 145 -15.07 -18.74 -27.41
C ILE A 145 -14.91 -18.37 -28.87
N ALA A 146 -15.85 -18.79 -29.71
CA ALA A 146 -15.84 -18.46 -31.12
C ALA A 146 -15.87 -16.92 -31.31
N PRO A 147 -15.06 -16.35 -32.22
CA PRO A 147 -15.00 -14.90 -32.42
C PRO A 147 -16.35 -14.23 -32.72
N GLU A 148 -17.28 -14.98 -33.33
CA GLU A 148 -18.64 -14.51 -33.60
C GLU A 148 -19.44 -14.23 -32.32
N VAL A 149 -19.33 -15.10 -31.32
CA VAL A 149 -20.01 -14.93 -30.03
C VAL A 149 -19.47 -13.68 -29.32
N VAL A 150 -18.16 -13.47 -29.35
CA VAL A 150 -17.53 -12.26 -28.80
C VAL A 150 -18.02 -11.01 -29.51
N ARG A 151 -18.07 -11.03 -30.86
CA ARG A 151 -18.58 -9.90 -31.65
C ARG A 151 -20.02 -9.56 -31.31
N ASN A 152 -20.90 -10.57 -31.22
CA ASN A 152 -22.31 -10.36 -30.88
C ASN A 152 -22.47 -9.70 -29.50
N PHE A 153 -21.71 -10.16 -28.50
CA PHE A 153 -21.72 -9.58 -27.15
C PHE A 153 -21.25 -8.12 -27.13
N VAL A 154 -20.19 -7.79 -27.88
CA VAL A 154 -19.69 -6.42 -27.98
C VAL A 154 -20.72 -5.51 -28.66
N THR A 155 -21.39 -5.99 -29.72
CA THR A 155 -22.45 -5.24 -30.40
C THR A 155 -23.67 -5.00 -29.51
N GLU A 156 -23.99 -5.89 -28.58
CA GLU A 156 -25.08 -5.70 -27.62
C GLU A 156 -24.75 -4.67 -26.53
N LEU A 157 -23.47 -4.56 -26.14
CA LEU A 157 -23.00 -3.66 -25.08
C LEU A 157 -22.65 -2.25 -25.54
N MET A 158 -22.49 -2.03 -26.85
CA MET A 158 -22.17 -0.73 -27.47
C MET A 158 -23.40 -0.06 -28.05
#